data_AF-A0A2A4NT86-F1
#
_entry.id   AF-A0A2A4NT86-F1
#
_cell.length_a   1.000
_cell.length_b   1.000
_cell.length_c   1.000
_cell.angle_alpha   90.00
_cell.angle_beta   90.00
_cell.angle_gamma   90.00
#
_symmetry.space_group_name_H-M   'P 1'
#
loop_
_entity.id
_entity.type
_entity.pdbx_description
1 polymer ?
#
loop_
_entity_poly.entity_id
_entity_poly.type
_entity_poly.pdbx_seq_one_letter_code
_entity_poly.pdbx_strand_id
1 'polypeptide(L)'
;MKFKALLLISILSLQCKENVKVSRQLPIKKVTDSLYGVKIIDPYRYLENIEDTIALNWYKFQTNLTNKLILKISNRDKIINLQKEINNSNSNKVSDLKITNNNKYFYLKEDKKDHIKKLFYRNGFNKKEALLFSPTEFSNNTVLNYINPNWDGSKIIIGITTNDTEIGKIIILDVNKREKDVKYPSVFLTAGINDSRVVLWQPTKFAAKLKDASISNNPILLSVNFKEGHGFDASRETKDKELVKLLSFAFWQTGHPDFQLKTL
;
A
#
# COMPACT_ATOMS: atom_id res chain seq x y z
N MET A 1 3.84 64.39 50.39
CA MET A 1 3.77 62.93 50.10
C MET A 1 4.44 62.62 48.77
N LYS A 2 4.86 61.36 48.52
CA LYS A 2 5.40 60.92 47.22
C LYS A 2 4.32 60.15 46.43
N PHE A 3 3.77 60.75 45.37
CA PHE A 3 2.95 60.00 44.40
C PHE A 3 3.85 59.36 43.35
N LYS A 4 3.90 58.02 43.31
CA LYS A 4 4.46 57.28 42.17
C LYS A 4 3.32 56.99 41.19
N ALA A 5 3.34 57.62 40.01
CA ALA A 5 2.48 57.22 38.91
C ALA A 5 2.97 55.86 38.36
N LEU A 6 2.17 54.81 38.51
CA LEU A 6 2.47 53.48 37.98
C LEU A 6 1.95 53.40 36.54
N LEU A 7 2.83 53.62 35.55
CA LEU A 7 2.44 53.58 34.15
C LEU A 7 2.21 52.12 33.69
N LEU A 8 0.95 51.69 33.71
CA LEU A 8 0.58 50.31 33.35
C LEU A 8 0.62 50.14 31.81
N ILE A 9 1.78 49.74 31.28
CA ILE A 9 1.96 49.48 29.84
C ILE A 9 1.18 48.22 29.46
N SER A 10 -0.06 48.42 28.99
CA SER A 10 -0.87 47.36 28.38
C SER A 10 -0.26 46.97 27.03
N ILE A 11 0.52 45.89 27.01
CA ILE A 11 1.01 45.30 25.77
C ILE A 11 -0.16 44.57 25.10
N LEU A 12 -0.91 45.30 24.27
CA LEU A 12 -1.90 44.71 23.38
C LEU A 12 -1.17 43.83 22.36
N SER A 13 -1.11 42.53 22.63
CA SER A 13 -0.57 41.51 21.72
C SER A 13 -1.53 41.27 20.54
N LEU A 14 -1.58 42.26 19.65
CA LEU A 14 -2.26 42.19 18.35
C LEU A 14 -1.64 41.07 17.50
N GLN A 15 -2.14 39.84 17.69
CA GLN A 15 -1.88 38.73 16.79
C GLN A 15 -2.59 38.99 15.44
N CYS A 16 -1.90 39.72 14.58
CA CYS A 16 -2.24 39.85 13.16
C CYS A 16 -2.17 38.48 12.47
N LYS A 17 -3.23 37.69 12.59
CA LYS A 17 -3.59 36.73 11.53
C LYS A 17 -3.91 37.55 10.29
N GLU A 18 -2.99 37.56 9.32
CA GLU A 18 -3.35 37.97 7.95
C GLU A 18 -4.54 37.12 7.50
N ASN A 19 -5.70 37.75 7.31
CA ASN A 19 -6.84 37.10 6.66
C ASN A 19 -6.51 36.91 5.19
N VAL A 20 -5.80 35.82 4.87
CA VAL A 20 -5.50 35.40 3.51
C VAL A 20 -6.82 35.27 2.75
N LYS A 21 -7.00 36.08 1.71
CA LYS A 21 -8.23 36.11 0.91
C LYS A 21 -8.28 34.93 -0.06
N VAL A 22 -8.48 33.73 0.48
CA VAL A 22 -8.56 32.45 -0.26
C VAL A 22 -9.88 32.38 -1.04
N SER A 23 -9.93 33.03 -2.21
CA SER A 23 -10.98 32.76 -3.19
C SER A 23 -10.58 33.20 -4.61
N ARG A 24 -10.40 32.20 -5.47
CA ARG A 24 -11.04 32.22 -6.79
C ARG A 24 -11.99 31.02 -6.80
N GLN A 25 -13.28 31.27 -6.58
CA GLN A 25 -14.30 30.23 -6.63
C GLN A 25 -14.30 29.55 -8.00
N LEU A 26 -14.52 28.23 -8.00
CA LEU A 26 -14.76 27.48 -9.23
C LEU A 26 -16.14 27.84 -9.80
N PRO A 27 -16.29 27.98 -11.12
CA PRO A 27 -17.61 28.04 -11.73
C PRO A 27 -18.34 26.70 -11.52
N ILE A 28 -19.60 26.79 -11.13
CA ILE A 28 -20.48 25.63 -10.98
C ILE A 28 -20.93 25.19 -12.39
N LYS A 29 -20.58 23.97 -12.79
CA LYS A 29 -21.10 23.31 -14.01
C LYS A 29 -21.93 22.10 -13.58
N LYS A 30 -23.25 22.29 -13.41
CA LYS A 30 -24.15 21.21 -12.95
C LYS A 30 -24.31 20.14 -14.04
N VAL A 31 -23.65 19.01 -13.84
CA VAL A 31 -24.05 17.72 -14.46
C VAL A 31 -25.14 17.10 -13.59
N THR A 32 -26.03 16.30 -14.16
CA THR A 32 -27.10 15.62 -13.39
C THR A 32 -27.27 14.19 -13.89
N ASP A 33 -26.97 13.25 -13.01
CA ASP A 33 -27.15 11.82 -13.22
C ASP A 33 -28.49 11.37 -12.62
N SER A 34 -29.07 10.28 -13.14
CA SER A 34 -30.32 9.69 -12.62
C SER A 34 -30.07 8.23 -12.26
N LEU A 35 -29.91 7.94 -10.98
CA LEU A 35 -29.65 6.60 -10.46
C LEU A 35 -30.87 6.11 -9.69
N TYR A 36 -31.48 5.02 -10.15
CA TYR A 36 -32.69 4.42 -9.54
C TYR A 36 -33.85 5.42 -9.33
N GLY A 37 -33.98 6.41 -10.22
CA GLY A 37 -34.98 7.49 -10.14
C GLY A 37 -34.56 8.69 -9.27
N VAL A 38 -33.46 8.59 -8.52
CA VAL A 38 -32.89 9.70 -7.74
C VAL A 38 -32.00 10.56 -8.63
N LYS A 39 -32.28 11.87 -8.71
CA LYS A 39 -31.43 12.84 -9.41
C LYS A 39 -30.25 13.23 -8.51
N ILE A 40 -29.04 12.96 -8.97
CA ILE A 40 -27.79 13.38 -8.31
C ILE A 40 -27.20 14.52 -9.14
N ILE A 41 -26.98 15.68 -8.51
CA ILE A 41 -26.41 16.86 -9.17
C ILE A 41 -24.94 16.97 -8.77
N ASP A 42 -24.07 16.91 -9.77
CA ASP A 42 -22.64 17.13 -9.61
C ASP A 42 -22.25 18.50 -10.19
N PRO A 43 -21.98 19.52 -9.35
CA PRO A 43 -21.58 20.85 -9.81
C PRO A 43 -20.11 20.95 -10.28
N TYR A 44 -19.30 19.89 -10.10
CA TYR A 44 -17.85 19.91 -10.29
C TYR A 44 -17.28 18.75 -11.12
N ARG A 45 -18.11 17.84 -11.66
CA ARG A 45 -17.74 16.72 -12.56
C ARG A 45 -16.61 17.00 -13.56
N TYR A 46 -16.55 18.22 -14.11
CA TYR A 46 -15.49 18.64 -15.04
C TYR A 46 -14.06 18.65 -14.46
N LEU A 47 -13.90 18.60 -13.13
CA LEU A 47 -12.61 18.43 -12.46
C LEU A 47 -12.01 17.03 -12.71
N GLU A 48 -12.83 16.02 -12.98
CA GLU A 48 -12.40 14.66 -13.34
C GLU A 48 -11.73 14.63 -14.73
N ASN A 49 -12.04 15.60 -15.60
CA ASN A 49 -11.35 15.76 -16.87
C ASN A 49 -10.04 16.56 -16.68
N ILE A 50 -8.92 15.85 -16.72
CA ILE A 50 -7.57 16.43 -16.62
C ILE A 50 -7.22 17.40 -17.78
N GLU A 51 -7.98 17.41 -18.87
CA GLU A 51 -7.82 18.33 -20.00
C GLU A 51 -8.69 19.59 -19.91
N ASP A 52 -9.63 19.69 -18.95
CA ASP A 52 -10.49 20.87 -18.81
C ASP A 52 -9.66 22.10 -18.41
N THR A 53 -9.59 23.09 -19.30
CA THR A 53 -8.81 24.32 -19.13
C THR A 53 -9.20 25.12 -17.89
N ILE A 54 -10.43 25.01 -17.38
CA ILE A 54 -10.86 25.67 -16.13
C ILE A 54 -10.32 24.89 -14.92
N ALA A 55 -10.44 23.56 -14.93
CA ALA A 55 -9.87 22.69 -13.90
C ALA A 55 -8.35 22.88 -13.81
N LEU A 56 -7.63 22.76 -14.93
CA LEU A 56 -6.18 22.96 -15.02
C LEU A 56 -5.71 24.33 -14.51
N ASN A 57 -6.42 25.41 -14.86
CA ASN A 57 -6.08 26.75 -14.38
C ASN A 57 -6.36 26.93 -12.88
N TRP A 58 -7.39 26.28 -12.34
CA TRP A 58 -7.64 26.29 -10.90
C TRP A 58 -6.64 25.44 -10.12
N TYR A 59 -6.24 24.26 -10.60
CA TYR A 59 -5.16 23.47 -10.01
C TYR A 59 -3.84 24.27 -9.93
N LYS A 60 -3.45 24.94 -11.03
CA LYS A 60 -2.29 25.85 -11.05
C LYS A 60 -2.43 27.00 -10.05
N PHE A 61 -3.62 27.61 -9.94
CA PHE A 61 -3.89 28.67 -8.96
C PHE A 61 -3.77 28.18 -7.51
N GLN A 62 -4.38 27.04 -7.17
CA GLN A 62 -4.33 26.47 -5.81
C GLN A 62 -2.91 26.06 -5.41
N THR A 63 -2.16 25.44 -6.32
CA THR A 63 -0.73 25.11 -6.09
C THR A 63 0.10 26.37 -5.86
N ASN A 64 -0.08 27.42 -6.67
CA ASN A 64 0.65 28.68 -6.51
C ASN A 64 0.28 29.41 -5.20
N LEU A 65 -1.00 29.40 -4.81
CA LEU A 65 -1.45 29.96 -3.54
C LEU A 65 -0.88 29.17 -2.36
N THR A 66 -0.99 27.85 -2.39
CA THR A 66 -0.44 26.93 -1.38
C THR A 66 1.07 27.14 -1.21
N ASN A 67 1.83 27.18 -2.30
CA ASN A 67 3.27 27.44 -2.26
C ASN A 67 3.59 28.81 -1.66
N LYS A 68 2.87 29.87 -2.06
CA LYS A 68 3.06 31.23 -1.52
C LYS A 68 2.79 31.31 -0.02
N LEU A 69 1.84 30.52 0.50
CA LEU A 69 1.53 30.46 1.93
C LEU A 69 2.52 29.59 2.71
N ILE A 70 2.90 28.43 2.17
CA ILE A 70 3.92 27.55 2.79
C ILE A 70 5.27 28.26 2.91
N LEU A 71 5.65 29.07 1.91
CA LEU A 71 6.88 29.89 1.97
C LEU A 71 6.82 31.02 3.01
N LYS A 72 5.62 31.45 3.46
CA LYS A 72 5.46 32.40 4.57
C LYS A 72 5.59 31.75 5.96
N ILE A 73 5.67 30.42 6.07
CA ILE A 73 5.71 29.73 7.37
C ILE A 73 7.08 29.92 8.04
N SER A 74 7.12 30.76 9.08
CA SER A 74 8.31 30.98 9.91
C SER A 74 8.91 29.67 10.41
N ASN A 75 10.26 29.58 10.44
CA ASN A 75 11.04 28.38 10.77
C ASN A 75 10.96 27.21 9.78
N ARG A 76 10.27 27.31 8.64
CA ARG A 76 10.22 26.23 7.61
C ARG A 76 11.61 25.70 7.23
N ASP A 77 12.61 26.56 7.11
CA ASP A 77 13.95 26.15 6.68
C ASP A 77 14.72 25.33 7.73
N LYS A 78 14.32 25.40 9.01
CA LYS A 78 14.81 24.47 10.05
C LYS A 78 14.35 23.04 9.77
N ILE A 79 13.12 22.86 9.27
CA ILE A 79 12.59 21.54 8.87
C ILE A 79 13.38 21.01 7.66
N ILE A 80 13.69 21.88 6.69
CA ILE A 80 14.50 21.52 5.51
C ILE A 80 15.92 21.12 5.92
N ASN A 81 16.55 21.85 6.83
CA ASN A 81 17.91 21.53 7.28
C ASN A 81 17.94 20.25 8.13
N LEU A 82 16.99 20.05 9.05
CA LEU A 82 16.82 18.79 9.77
C LEU A 82 16.58 17.61 8.82
N GLN A 83 15.78 17.77 7.76
CA GLN A 83 15.57 16.72 6.76
C GLN A 83 16.86 16.41 5.97
N LYS A 84 17.69 17.42 5.66
CA LYS A 84 19.02 17.21 5.08
C LYS A 84 19.94 16.47 6.04
N GLU A 85 19.97 16.84 7.32
CA GLU A 85 20.77 16.19 8.36
C GLU A 85 20.40 14.70 8.50
N ILE A 86 19.10 14.39 8.57
CA ILE A 86 18.57 13.01 8.56
C ILE A 86 19.03 12.25 7.30
N ASN A 87 18.90 12.85 6.12
CA ASN A 87 19.25 12.24 4.84
C ASN A 87 20.78 12.14 4.60
N ASN A 88 21.58 12.95 5.29
CA ASN A 88 23.04 12.97 5.22
C ASN A 88 23.69 11.79 5.95
N SER A 89 22.94 11.01 6.74
CA SER A 89 23.43 9.74 7.30
C SER A 89 23.95 8.82 6.18
N ASN A 90 25.27 8.56 6.11
CA ASN A 90 25.91 7.87 4.97
C ASN A 90 25.62 6.35 4.89
N SER A 91 24.69 5.86 5.70
CA SER A 91 24.13 4.50 5.62
C SER A 91 23.20 4.32 4.42
N ASN A 92 23.20 3.11 3.87
CA ASN A 92 22.10 2.63 3.02
C ASN A 92 20.85 2.40 3.87
N LYS A 93 19.67 2.71 3.33
CA LYS A 93 18.41 2.61 4.06
C LYS A 93 17.91 1.16 4.08
N VAL A 94 17.80 0.58 5.27
CA VAL A 94 17.27 -0.78 5.48
C VAL A 94 15.80 -0.72 5.90
N SER A 95 14.98 -1.64 5.41
CA SER A 95 13.53 -1.70 5.66
C SER A 95 12.98 -3.12 5.48
N ASP A 96 11.74 -3.34 5.92
CA ASP A 96 11.01 -4.62 5.88
C ASP A 96 11.83 -5.83 6.37
N LEU A 97 12.43 -5.71 7.54
CA LEU A 97 13.23 -6.77 8.16
C LEU A 97 12.34 -7.95 8.59
N LYS A 98 12.57 -9.12 8.01
CA LYS A 98 12.03 -10.41 8.44
C LYS A 98 13.15 -11.25 9.04
N ILE A 99 12.89 -11.89 10.18
CA ILE A 99 13.79 -12.86 10.82
C ILE A 99 13.01 -14.17 11.00
N THR A 100 13.58 -15.28 10.58
CA THR A 100 12.98 -16.62 10.74
C THR A 100 13.45 -17.29 12.04
N ASN A 101 12.72 -18.31 12.50
CA ASN A 101 13.04 -19.04 13.74
C ASN A 101 14.41 -19.74 13.68
N ASN A 102 14.90 -20.08 12.49
CA ASN A 102 16.26 -20.60 12.27
C ASN A 102 17.30 -19.50 11.96
N ASN A 103 17.08 -18.28 12.47
CA ASN A 103 18.03 -17.17 12.49
C ASN A 103 18.45 -16.64 11.11
N LYS A 104 17.61 -16.81 10.07
CA LYS A 104 17.84 -16.19 8.75
C LYS A 104 17.21 -14.80 8.71
N TYR A 105 17.95 -13.85 8.16
CA TYR A 105 17.56 -12.45 8.03
C TYR A 105 17.28 -12.15 6.57
N PHE A 106 16.12 -11.55 6.28
CA PHE A 106 15.74 -11.03 4.97
C PHE A 106 15.35 -9.57 5.13
N TYR A 107 15.85 -8.68 4.28
CA TYR A 107 15.51 -7.26 4.35
C TYR A 107 15.64 -6.57 3.00
N LEU A 108 14.88 -5.50 2.82
CA LEU A 108 15.05 -4.57 1.71
C LEU A 108 16.11 -3.53 2.07
N LYS A 109 17.07 -3.31 1.17
CA LYS A 109 18.06 -2.23 1.29
C LYS A 109 18.05 -1.37 0.02
N GLU A 110 17.99 -0.07 0.23
CA GLU A 110 17.97 0.98 -0.79
C GLU A 110 19.39 1.59 -0.88
N ASP A 111 19.96 1.64 -2.09
CA ASP A 111 21.24 2.31 -2.35
C ASP A 111 21.00 3.81 -2.60
N LYS A 112 21.87 4.69 -2.07
CA LYS A 112 21.77 6.14 -2.27
C LYS A 112 21.94 6.58 -3.73
N LYS A 113 22.54 5.77 -4.61
CA LYS A 113 22.83 6.15 -6.00
C LYS A 113 21.65 5.99 -6.95
N ASP A 114 20.85 4.95 -6.77
CA ASP A 114 19.73 4.63 -7.66
C ASP A 114 18.36 4.66 -6.96
N HIS A 115 18.32 4.75 -5.62
CA HIS A 115 17.11 4.64 -4.81
C HIS A 115 16.31 3.33 -5.03
N ILE A 116 16.93 2.31 -5.63
CA ILE A 116 16.28 1.03 -5.92
C ILE A 116 16.45 0.13 -4.70
N LYS A 117 15.32 -0.19 -4.06
CA LYS A 117 15.24 -1.24 -3.04
C LYS A 117 15.56 -2.59 -3.66
N LYS A 118 16.49 -3.30 -3.06
CA LYS A 118 16.93 -4.66 -3.43
C LYS A 118 16.81 -5.57 -2.21
N LEU A 119 16.53 -6.84 -2.44
CA LEU A 119 16.35 -7.83 -1.38
C LEU A 119 17.70 -8.48 -1.03
N PHE A 120 18.05 -8.44 0.26
CA PHE A 120 19.27 -9.00 0.82
C PHE A 120 18.97 -10.09 1.86
N TYR A 121 19.95 -10.96 2.07
CA TYR A 121 19.88 -12.15 2.90
C TYR A 121 21.13 -12.31 3.79
N ARG A 122 20.95 -12.82 5.02
CA ARG A 122 22.02 -13.37 5.87
C ARG A 122 21.57 -14.65 6.57
N ASN A 123 22.42 -15.67 6.59
CA ASN A 123 22.20 -16.90 7.35
C ASN A 123 22.70 -16.76 8.81
N GLY A 124 22.16 -15.79 9.55
CA GLY A 124 22.61 -15.35 10.87
C GLY A 124 23.18 -13.93 10.88
N PHE A 125 22.97 -13.19 11.98
CA PHE A 125 23.23 -11.74 12.09
C PHE A 125 24.65 -11.32 11.63
N ASN A 126 25.67 -12.03 12.13
CA ASN A 126 27.09 -11.80 11.87
C ASN A 126 27.62 -12.54 10.61
N LYS A 127 26.77 -13.17 9.80
CA LYS A 127 27.21 -13.79 8.54
C LYS A 127 27.21 -12.78 7.40
N LYS A 128 28.01 -13.08 6.36
CA LYS A 128 28.14 -12.26 5.16
C LYS A 128 26.77 -12.02 4.52
N GLU A 129 26.51 -10.76 4.18
CA GLU A 129 25.35 -10.36 3.39
C GLU A 129 25.48 -10.87 1.94
N ALA A 130 24.37 -11.38 1.40
CA ALA A 130 24.22 -11.67 -0.01
C ALA A 130 23.03 -10.87 -0.59
N LEU A 131 23.22 -10.29 -1.78
CA LEU A 131 22.09 -9.91 -2.63
C LEU A 131 21.31 -11.18 -2.99
N LEU A 132 19.98 -11.10 -2.96
CA LEU A 132 19.08 -12.22 -3.23
C LEU A 132 18.17 -11.94 -4.43
N PHE A 133 17.77 -10.69 -4.66
CA PHE A 133 16.98 -10.25 -5.81
C PHE A 133 17.08 -8.73 -6.04
N SER A 134 17.19 -8.30 -7.29
CA SER A 134 17.07 -6.88 -7.71
C SER A 134 15.91 -6.72 -8.70
N PRO A 135 15.00 -5.74 -8.52
CA PRO A 135 13.90 -5.54 -9.47
C PRO A 135 14.36 -5.05 -10.85
N THR A 136 15.59 -4.49 -10.95
CA THR A 136 16.25 -4.15 -12.22
C THR A 136 16.43 -5.34 -13.16
N GLU A 137 16.34 -6.58 -12.66
CA GLU A 137 16.34 -7.81 -13.47
C GLU A 137 15.10 -7.94 -14.38
N PHE A 138 14.08 -7.07 -14.21
CA PHE A 138 12.91 -6.98 -15.07
C PHE A 138 12.85 -5.64 -15.84
N SER A 139 13.03 -4.53 -15.13
CA SER A 139 13.08 -3.16 -15.69
C SER A 139 13.50 -2.19 -14.59
N ASN A 140 14.16 -1.08 -14.94
CA ASN A 140 14.47 0.01 -14.01
C ASN A 140 13.21 0.62 -13.36
N ASN A 141 12.06 0.53 -14.04
CA ASN A 141 10.75 0.98 -13.55
C ASN A 141 10.02 -0.13 -12.76
N THR A 142 10.74 -1.10 -12.19
CA THR A 142 10.17 -2.16 -11.35
C THR A 142 10.46 -1.87 -9.89
N VAL A 143 9.44 -1.96 -9.04
CA VAL A 143 9.53 -1.72 -7.59
C VAL A 143 9.24 -3.00 -6.80
N LEU A 144 9.88 -3.13 -5.64
CA LEU A 144 9.58 -4.15 -4.64
C LEU A 144 8.47 -3.65 -3.70
N ASN A 145 7.33 -4.34 -3.71
CA ASN A 145 6.13 -3.99 -2.94
C ASN A 145 6.19 -4.57 -1.52
N TYR A 146 6.51 -5.86 -1.40
CA TYR A 146 6.62 -6.59 -0.13
C TYR A 146 7.48 -7.85 -0.28
N ILE A 147 8.00 -8.34 0.85
CA ILE A 147 8.70 -9.63 0.93
C ILE A 147 8.14 -10.47 2.08
N ASN A 148 8.10 -11.81 1.92
CA ASN A 148 7.74 -12.71 3.01
C ASN A 148 8.43 -14.08 2.87
N PRO A 149 9.42 -14.42 3.74
CA PRO A 149 10.01 -15.76 3.78
C PRO A 149 9.02 -16.78 4.35
N ASN A 150 9.18 -18.05 4.01
CA ASN A 150 8.55 -19.15 4.75
C ASN A 150 9.25 -19.38 6.11
N TRP A 151 8.65 -20.19 6.99
CA TRP A 151 9.07 -20.33 8.40
C TRP A 151 10.52 -20.80 8.59
N ASP A 152 11.05 -21.63 7.68
CA ASP A 152 12.45 -22.09 7.67
C ASP A 152 13.37 -21.24 6.77
N GLY A 153 12.83 -20.22 6.10
CA GLY A 153 13.55 -19.37 5.15
C GLY A 153 14.26 -20.14 4.03
N SER A 154 13.72 -21.29 3.57
CA SER A 154 14.19 -21.94 2.34
C SER A 154 13.63 -21.27 1.09
N LYS A 155 12.46 -20.61 1.19
CA LYS A 155 11.80 -19.90 0.10
C LYS A 155 11.35 -18.51 0.56
N ILE A 156 11.26 -17.57 -0.39
CA ILE A 156 10.72 -16.24 -0.15
C ILE A 156 9.74 -15.83 -1.24
N ILE A 157 8.60 -15.28 -0.83
CA ILE A 157 7.66 -14.59 -1.71
C ILE A 157 8.14 -13.15 -1.88
N ILE A 158 8.14 -12.69 -3.13
CA ILE A 158 8.56 -11.36 -3.56
C ILE A 158 7.43 -10.76 -4.41
N GLY A 159 6.84 -9.65 -3.96
CA GLY A 159 5.86 -8.89 -4.75
C GLY A 159 6.51 -7.74 -5.51
N ILE A 160 6.29 -7.66 -6.83
CA ILE A 160 6.77 -6.56 -7.69
C ILE A 160 5.65 -5.91 -8.51
N THR A 161 5.84 -4.64 -8.85
CA THR A 161 5.05 -3.91 -9.88
C THR A 161 6.00 -3.25 -10.86
N THR A 162 5.64 -3.16 -12.13
CA THR A 162 6.45 -2.53 -13.20
C THR A 162 5.60 -1.50 -13.95
N ASN A 163 6.18 -0.35 -14.32
CA ASN A 163 5.54 0.69 -15.15
C ASN A 163 4.12 1.09 -14.63
N ASP A 164 3.98 1.33 -13.32
CA ASP A 164 2.75 1.79 -12.65
C ASP A 164 1.48 0.95 -12.94
N THR A 165 1.66 -0.34 -13.27
CA THR A 165 0.55 -1.25 -13.58
C THR A 165 -0.29 -1.63 -12.34
N GLU A 166 -1.63 -1.65 -12.48
CA GLU A 166 -2.58 -2.07 -11.43
C GLU A 166 -2.26 -3.46 -10.86
N ILE A 167 -1.79 -4.39 -11.70
CA ILE A 167 -1.71 -5.82 -11.38
C ILE A 167 -0.26 -6.30 -11.27
N GLY A 168 0.33 -6.12 -10.08
CA GLY A 168 1.65 -6.64 -9.73
C GLY A 168 1.84 -8.15 -9.95
N LYS A 169 3.10 -8.60 -9.96
CA LYS A 169 3.51 -10.00 -10.10
C LYS A 169 4.07 -10.53 -8.78
N ILE A 170 3.74 -11.77 -8.46
CA ILE A 170 4.33 -12.52 -7.36
C ILE A 170 5.42 -13.43 -7.92
N ILE A 171 6.54 -13.55 -7.20
CA ILE A 171 7.63 -14.48 -7.50
C ILE A 171 7.89 -15.29 -6.22
N ILE A 172 8.03 -16.61 -6.34
CA ILE A 172 8.62 -17.44 -5.29
C ILE A 172 10.09 -17.63 -5.66
N LEU A 173 11.00 -17.48 -4.71
CA LEU A 173 12.43 -17.69 -4.93
C LEU A 173 12.99 -18.68 -3.91
N ASP A 174 13.72 -19.67 -4.39
CA ASP A 174 14.50 -20.60 -3.55
C ASP A 174 15.78 -19.90 -3.08
N VAL A 175 15.92 -19.77 -1.76
CA VAL A 175 16.97 -18.97 -1.11
C VAL A 175 18.35 -19.63 -1.23
N ASN A 176 18.37 -20.96 -1.35
CA ASN A 176 19.60 -21.75 -1.47
C ASN A 176 20.06 -21.82 -2.93
N LYS A 177 19.15 -22.18 -3.85
CA LYS A 177 19.45 -22.36 -5.27
C LYS A 177 19.52 -21.07 -6.07
N ARG A 178 18.84 -20.01 -5.61
CA ARG A 178 18.62 -18.73 -6.34
C ARG A 178 17.74 -18.87 -7.59
N GLU A 179 17.00 -19.97 -7.68
CA GLU A 179 15.99 -20.22 -8.70
C GLU A 179 14.69 -19.46 -8.38
N LYS A 180 14.07 -18.89 -9.42
CA LYS A 180 12.72 -18.28 -9.35
C LYS A 180 11.71 -19.33 -9.76
N ASP A 181 10.90 -19.80 -8.82
CA ASP A 181 9.82 -20.77 -9.06
C ASP A 181 8.47 -20.03 -9.21
N VAL A 182 7.62 -20.54 -10.10
CA VAL A 182 6.24 -20.06 -10.31
C VAL A 182 5.22 -21.20 -10.12
N LYS A 183 5.67 -22.31 -9.54
CA LYS A 183 4.80 -23.32 -8.92
C LYS A 183 4.25 -22.75 -7.62
N TYR A 184 3.16 -21.98 -7.72
CA TYR A 184 2.45 -21.51 -6.53
C TYR A 184 2.00 -22.71 -5.68
N PRO A 185 1.99 -22.57 -4.33
CA PRO A 185 1.32 -23.55 -3.47
C PRO A 185 -0.18 -23.55 -3.76
N SER A 186 -0.90 -24.50 -3.17
CA SER A 186 -2.35 -24.49 -3.16
C SER A 186 -2.86 -23.23 -2.45
N VAL A 187 -3.80 -22.50 -3.06
CA VAL A 187 -4.30 -21.22 -2.53
C VAL A 187 -5.82 -21.25 -2.42
N PHE A 188 -6.34 -20.89 -1.24
CA PHE A 188 -7.75 -20.65 -1.00
C PHE A 188 -7.99 -19.14 -0.83
N LEU A 189 -8.73 -18.55 -1.75
CA LEU A 189 -9.09 -17.14 -1.77
C LEU A 189 -10.53 -16.98 -1.31
N THR A 190 -10.79 -15.94 -0.50
CA THR A 190 -12.14 -15.57 -0.04
C THR A 190 -12.51 -14.18 -0.55
N ALA A 191 -13.80 -13.97 -0.82
CA ALA A 191 -14.36 -12.66 -1.18
C ALA A 191 -15.82 -12.56 -0.73
N GLY A 192 -16.31 -11.35 -0.47
CA GLY A 192 -17.73 -11.05 -0.30
C GLY A 192 -18.25 -10.27 -1.50
N ILE A 193 -19.45 -10.59 -2.00
CA ILE A 193 -20.04 -9.81 -3.11
C ILE A 193 -20.40 -8.38 -2.69
N ASN A 194 -20.71 -8.19 -1.40
CA ASN A 194 -21.12 -6.93 -0.80
C ASN A 194 -19.99 -6.26 0.02
N ASP A 195 -18.72 -6.55 -0.27
CA ASP A 195 -17.58 -5.96 0.44
C ASP A 195 -17.34 -4.51 -0.01
N SER A 196 -17.65 -3.56 0.88
CA SER A 196 -17.57 -2.12 0.65
C SER A 196 -16.14 -1.55 0.64
N ARG A 197 -15.11 -2.37 0.84
CA ARG A 197 -13.69 -1.96 0.85
C ARG A 197 -12.85 -2.69 -0.19
N VAL A 198 -13.18 -3.96 -0.46
CA VAL A 198 -12.48 -4.82 -1.42
C VAL A 198 -13.51 -5.38 -2.39
N VAL A 199 -13.87 -4.55 -3.37
CA VAL A 199 -14.85 -4.83 -4.41
C VAL A 199 -14.54 -6.14 -5.15
N LEU A 200 -15.56 -7.00 -5.33
CA LEU A 200 -15.41 -8.41 -5.74
C LEU A 200 -14.50 -8.65 -6.96
N TRP A 201 -14.48 -7.74 -7.94
CA TRP A 201 -13.63 -7.89 -9.12
C TRP A 201 -12.12 -7.87 -8.81
N GLN A 202 -11.68 -7.30 -7.68
CA GLN A 202 -10.27 -7.34 -7.27
C GLN A 202 -9.79 -8.78 -6.93
N PRO A 203 -10.37 -9.50 -5.94
CA PRO A 203 -10.00 -10.89 -5.67
C PRO A 203 -10.33 -11.83 -6.84
N THR A 204 -11.36 -11.56 -7.65
CA THR A 204 -11.64 -12.37 -8.86
C THR A 204 -10.59 -12.19 -9.96
N LYS A 205 -10.17 -10.94 -10.27
CA LYS A 205 -9.02 -10.66 -11.16
C LYS A 205 -7.76 -11.37 -10.66
N PHE A 206 -7.49 -11.29 -9.35
CA PHE A 206 -6.33 -11.94 -8.73
C PHE A 206 -6.40 -13.47 -8.84
N ALA A 207 -7.55 -14.09 -8.56
CA ALA A 207 -7.75 -15.53 -8.68
C ALA A 207 -7.53 -16.04 -10.12
N ALA A 208 -8.01 -15.31 -11.13
CA ALA A 208 -7.77 -15.62 -12.54
C ALA A 208 -6.27 -15.51 -12.87
N LYS A 209 -5.65 -14.35 -12.63
CA LYS A 209 -4.23 -14.10 -12.94
C LYS A 209 -3.27 -15.05 -12.20
N LEU A 210 -3.66 -15.53 -11.01
CA LEU A 210 -2.89 -16.51 -10.24
C LEU A 210 -2.98 -17.91 -10.85
N LYS A 211 -4.13 -18.30 -11.41
CA LYS A 211 -4.28 -19.54 -12.19
C LYS A 211 -3.46 -19.48 -13.48
N ASP A 212 -3.64 -18.42 -14.27
CA ASP A 212 -2.96 -18.24 -15.57
C ASP A 212 -1.43 -18.19 -15.43
N ALA A 213 -0.94 -17.69 -14.28
CA ALA A 213 0.49 -17.64 -13.98
C ALA A 213 1.04 -18.89 -13.27
N SER A 214 0.19 -19.84 -12.86
CA SER A 214 0.63 -21.04 -12.13
C SER A 214 1.11 -22.13 -13.09
N ILE A 215 2.33 -22.63 -12.84
CA ILE A 215 2.86 -23.84 -13.49
C ILE A 215 2.83 -25.07 -12.57
N SER A 216 1.94 -25.07 -11.57
CA SER A 216 1.68 -26.21 -10.69
C SER A 216 0.25 -26.73 -10.84
N ASN A 217 0.07 -28.04 -10.62
CA ASN A 217 -1.24 -28.69 -10.56
C ASN A 217 -1.95 -28.46 -9.20
N ASN A 218 -1.49 -27.49 -8.41
CA ASN A 218 -2.00 -27.22 -7.07
C ASN A 218 -3.34 -26.45 -7.15
N PRO A 219 -4.36 -26.80 -6.35
CA PRO A 219 -5.66 -26.15 -6.43
C PRO A 219 -5.60 -24.68 -5.99
N ILE A 220 -6.00 -23.80 -6.90
CA ILE A 220 -6.29 -22.38 -6.65
C ILE A 220 -7.81 -22.21 -6.65
N LEU A 221 -8.39 -21.98 -5.48
CA LEU A 221 -9.84 -21.92 -5.25
C LEU A 221 -10.29 -20.52 -4.85
N LEU A 222 -11.51 -20.14 -5.21
CA LEU A 222 -12.14 -18.88 -4.82
C LEU A 222 -13.52 -19.16 -4.20
N SER A 223 -13.67 -18.87 -2.91
CA SER A 223 -14.93 -18.91 -2.17
C SER A 223 -15.55 -17.51 -2.13
N VAL A 224 -16.67 -17.31 -2.83
CA VAL A 224 -17.42 -16.05 -2.79
C VAL A 224 -18.63 -16.21 -1.85
N ASN A 225 -18.71 -15.35 -0.85
CA ASN A 225 -19.90 -15.17 -0.03
C ASN A 225 -20.89 -14.26 -0.78
N PHE A 226 -22.00 -14.83 -1.25
CA PHE A 226 -23.02 -14.13 -2.04
C PHE A 226 -24.06 -13.38 -1.19
N LYS A 227 -23.90 -13.33 0.14
CA LYS A 227 -24.79 -12.58 1.04
C LYS A 227 -24.09 -11.41 1.71
N GLU A 228 -22.90 -11.65 2.25
CA GLU A 228 -22.19 -10.71 3.11
C GLU A 228 -20.98 -10.06 2.40
N GLY A 229 -20.43 -9.02 3.02
CA GLY A 229 -19.23 -8.32 2.57
C GLY A 229 -18.00 -8.62 3.42
N HIS A 230 -17.44 -7.60 4.06
CA HIS A 230 -16.17 -7.63 4.78
C HIS A 230 -16.17 -8.42 6.12
N GLY A 231 -17.10 -9.34 6.33
CA GLY A 231 -17.16 -10.18 7.53
C GLY A 231 -17.44 -9.49 8.87
N PHE A 232 -17.53 -8.16 8.95
CA PHE A 232 -17.85 -7.44 10.20
C PHE A 232 -19.23 -7.84 10.72
N ASP A 233 -20.28 -7.52 9.96
CA ASP A 233 -21.68 -7.78 10.31
C ASP A 233 -22.13 -9.21 10.00
N ALA A 234 -21.21 -10.06 9.53
CA ALA A 234 -21.48 -11.46 9.23
C ALA A 234 -21.94 -12.23 10.48
N SER A 235 -22.90 -13.13 10.31
CA SER A 235 -23.44 -13.92 11.43
C SER A 235 -22.35 -14.81 12.05
N ARG A 236 -22.54 -15.23 13.31
CA ARG A 236 -21.61 -16.18 13.95
C ARG A 236 -21.54 -17.49 13.15
N GLU A 237 -22.69 -17.99 12.68
CA GLU A 237 -22.79 -19.17 11.83
C GLU A 237 -22.02 -19.01 10.51
N THR A 238 -22.06 -17.84 9.87
CA THR A 238 -21.30 -17.61 8.62
C THR A 238 -19.80 -17.55 8.89
N LYS A 239 -19.38 -16.92 9.99
CA LYS A 239 -17.97 -16.87 10.43
C LYS A 239 -17.43 -18.28 10.71
N ASP A 240 -18.20 -19.11 11.42
CA ASP A 240 -17.83 -20.51 11.67
C ASP A 240 -17.79 -21.34 10.38
N LYS A 241 -18.71 -21.11 9.43
CA LYS A 241 -18.72 -21.78 8.11
C LYS A 241 -17.51 -21.42 7.23
N GLU A 242 -17.12 -20.15 7.14
CA GLU A 242 -15.90 -19.78 6.40
C GLU A 242 -14.62 -20.27 7.10
N LEU A 243 -14.60 -20.32 8.44
CA LEU A 243 -13.50 -20.94 9.20
C LEU A 243 -13.40 -22.44 8.91
N VAL A 244 -14.52 -23.17 8.88
CA VAL A 244 -14.53 -24.60 8.51
C VAL A 244 -13.98 -24.79 7.09
N LYS A 245 -14.40 -24.00 6.10
CA LYS A 245 -13.82 -24.07 4.73
C LYS A 245 -12.30 -23.88 4.73
N LEU A 246 -11.82 -22.86 5.44
CA LEU A 246 -10.39 -22.52 5.52
C LEU A 246 -9.58 -23.64 6.18
N LEU A 247 -10.07 -24.19 7.29
CA LEU A 247 -9.41 -25.29 8.01
C LEU A 247 -9.46 -26.61 7.21
N SER A 248 -10.59 -26.96 6.59
CA SER A 248 -10.68 -28.13 5.72
C SER A 248 -9.73 -28.02 4.53
N PHE A 249 -9.60 -26.86 3.89
CA PHE A 249 -8.60 -26.64 2.84
C PHE A 249 -7.17 -26.78 3.38
N ALA A 250 -6.87 -26.18 4.52
CA ALA A 250 -5.55 -26.25 5.13
C ALA A 250 -5.16 -27.71 5.46
N PHE A 251 -6.01 -28.45 6.17
CA PHE A 251 -5.75 -29.85 6.54
C PHE A 251 -5.67 -30.79 5.33
N TRP A 252 -6.49 -30.56 4.29
CA TRP A 252 -6.38 -31.28 3.03
C TRP A 252 -4.99 -31.08 2.41
N GLN A 253 -4.57 -29.82 2.27
CA GLN A 253 -3.34 -29.44 1.57
C GLN A 253 -2.05 -29.63 2.39
N THR A 254 -2.15 -29.82 3.72
CA THR A 254 -1.03 -30.30 4.56
C THR A 254 -0.99 -31.83 4.72
N GLY A 255 -1.92 -32.57 4.09
CA GLY A 255 -1.91 -34.03 4.08
C GLY A 255 -2.44 -34.69 5.36
N HIS A 256 -3.31 -34.01 6.13
CA HIS A 256 -3.95 -34.65 7.29
C HIS A 256 -4.84 -35.82 6.83
N PRO A 257 -4.74 -37.01 7.43
CA PRO A 257 -5.43 -38.22 6.93
C PRO A 257 -6.95 -38.05 6.84
N ASP A 258 -7.58 -37.50 7.88
CA ASP A 258 -9.05 -37.40 7.96
C ASP A 258 -9.68 -36.31 7.07
N PHE A 259 -8.86 -35.44 6.45
CA PHE A 259 -9.33 -34.28 5.67
C PHE A 259 -9.02 -34.38 4.17
N GLN A 260 -8.88 -35.59 3.65
CA GLN A 260 -8.68 -35.81 2.22
C GLN A 260 -9.99 -35.75 1.42
N LEU A 261 -9.89 -35.49 0.12
CA LEU A 261 -11.05 -35.63 -0.77
C LEU A 261 -11.53 -37.08 -0.75
N LYS A 262 -12.84 -37.27 -0.56
CA LYS A 262 -13.47 -38.58 -0.78
C LYS A 262 -13.33 -38.94 -2.25
N THR A 263 -12.91 -40.16 -2.54
CA THR A 263 -13.11 -40.76 -3.88
C THR A 263 -14.59 -40.77 -4.21
N LEU A 264 -14.91 -40.36 -5.43
CA LEU A 264 -16.23 -40.46 -6.05
C LEU A 264 -16.51 -41.90 -6.50
#